data_AF-A0A914C750-F1
#
_entry.id   AF-A0A914C750-F1
#
_cell.length_a   1.000
_cell.length_b   1.000
_cell.length_c   1.000
_cell.angle_alpha   90.00
_cell.angle_beta   90.00
_cell.angle_gamma   90.00
#
_symmetry.space_group_name_H-M   'P 1'
#
loop_
_entity.id
_entity.type
_entity.pdbx_description
1 polymer ?
#
loop_
_entity_poly.entity_id
_entity_poly.type
_entity_poly.pdbx_seq_one_letter_code
_entity_poly.pdbx_strand_id
1 'polypeptide(L)'
;MGHRPMYCSDFDGDDCTKYEDIVRVGLPIIHAYGLEKVFWKYGVDLEIWAHEHTFERMFPLYNRTVYNGTESPYVDPPAPVHVVTGSAGCQENTDTFIEHPPPWSAFRSSNYGFSRMQIFNATHLYFEQTSAAKNLTEDSFWLIKNKHKPYSAENLKELNRYGTYVPYDYCHHPSHCGHVNRGSQ
;
A
#
# COMPACT_ATOMS: atom_id res chain seq x y z
N MET A 1 0.31 1.40 -12.45
CA MET A 1 0.41 2.81 -12.00
C MET A 1 -0.97 3.41 -12.06
N GLY A 2 -1.37 4.15 -11.03
CA GLY A 2 -2.60 4.94 -11.02
C GLY A 2 -2.39 6.23 -10.21
N HIS A 3 -3.33 7.16 -10.29
CA HIS A 3 -3.20 8.43 -9.57
C HIS A 3 -3.59 8.28 -8.10
N ARG A 4 -4.86 7.93 -7.82
CA ARG A 4 -5.37 7.73 -6.46
C ARG A 4 -5.00 6.35 -5.90
N PRO A 5 -4.47 6.25 -4.67
CA PRO A 5 -4.04 4.99 -4.09
C PRO A 5 -5.21 4.13 -3.58
N MET A 6 -5.05 2.80 -3.64
CA MET A 6 -5.98 1.87 -2.99
C MET A 6 -5.81 1.80 -1.46
N TYR A 7 -4.62 2.16 -0.99
CA TYR A 7 -4.17 2.08 0.39
C TYR A 7 -3.19 3.21 0.64
N CYS A 8 -3.31 3.87 1.78
CA CYS A 8 -2.38 4.89 2.27
C CYS A 8 -2.65 5.17 3.76
N SER A 9 -1.89 6.06 4.37
CA SER A 9 -2.06 6.45 5.78
C SER A 9 -2.00 7.96 6.04
N ASP A 10 -2.23 8.76 5.01
CA ASP A 10 -2.37 10.21 5.12
C ASP A 10 -3.64 10.59 5.91
N PHE A 11 -3.58 11.75 6.56
CA PHE A 11 -4.63 12.30 7.42
C PHE A 11 -5.20 13.57 6.80
N ASP A 12 -5.77 13.43 5.62
CA ASP A 12 -6.30 14.53 4.81
C ASP A 12 -7.84 14.50 4.67
N GLY A 13 -8.46 13.36 5.02
CA GLY A 13 -9.91 13.15 4.90
C GLY A 13 -10.37 12.59 3.54
N ASP A 14 -9.46 12.21 2.64
CA ASP A 14 -9.78 11.64 1.33
C ASP A 14 -9.57 10.12 1.29
N ASP A 15 -8.73 9.62 0.39
CA ASP A 15 -8.69 8.21 -0.02
C ASP A 15 -8.21 7.32 1.14
N CYS A 16 -7.22 7.77 1.91
CA CYS A 16 -6.66 7.04 3.06
C CYS A 16 -7.66 6.83 4.21
N THR A 17 -8.74 7.60 4.25
CA THR A 17 -9.76 7.51 5.29
C THR A 17 -10.90 6.56 4.94
N LYS A 18 -10.96 6.07 3.69
CA LYS A 18 -12.01 5.18 3.21
C LYS A 18 -11.61 3.72 3.40
N TYR A 19 -12.42 2.96 4.14
CA TYR A 19 -12.22 1.52 4.24
C TYR A 19 -12.38 0.81 2.88
N GLU A 20 -13.39 1.25 2.13
CA GLU A 20 -13.73 0.79 0.79
C GLU A 20 -13.38 1.86 -0.23
N ASP A 21 -12.08 1.94 -0.57
CA ASP A 21 -11.63 2.79 -1.66
C ASP A 21 -12.23 2.34 -3.01
N ILE A 22 -12.63 3.31 -3.84
CA ILE A 22 -13.30 3.07 -5.12
C ILE A 22 -12.38 2.45 -6.16
N VAL A 23 -11.08 2.77 -6.14
CA VAL A 23 -10.08 2.16 -7.03
C VAL A 23 -9.89 0.69 -6.63
N ARG A 24 -9.92 0.41 -5.33
CA ARG A 24 -9.76 -0.91 -4.75
C ARG A 24 -10.96 -1.83 -5.01
N VAL A 25 -12.14 -1.46 -4.49
CA VAL A 25 -13.33 -2.33 -4.50
C VAL A 25 -14.35 -1.99 -5.57
N GLY A 26 -14.19 -0.86 -6.27
CA GLY A 26 -15.10 -0.43 -7.32
C GLY A 26 -16.25 0.44 -6.81
N LEU A 27 -17.25 0.62 -7.67
CA LEU A 27 -18.41 1.46 -7.40
C LEU A 27 -19.13 1.02 -6.11
N PRO A 28 -19.56 1.97 -5.25
CA PRO A 28 -20.31 1.65 -4.04
C PRO A 28 -21.53 0.77 -4.35
N ILE A 29 -21.91 -0.09 -3.40
CA ILE A 29 -23.07 -1.01 -3.45
C ILE A 29 -22.87 -2.21 -4.39
N ILE A 30 -22.38 -1.99 -5.61
CA ILE A 30 -22.29 -3.05 -6.63
C ILE A 30 -20.88 -3.65 -6.76
N HIS A 31 -19.86 -3.01 -6.19
CA HIS A 31 -18.44 -3.43 -6.26
C HIS A 31 -17.97 -3.76 -7.68
N ALA A 32 -18.49 -3.01 -8.66
CA ALA A 32 -18.13 -3.14 -10.06
C ALA A 32 -16.88 -2.30 -10.37
N TYR A 33 -16.02 -2.81 -11.24
CA TYR A 33 -14.81 -2.12 -11.71
C TYR A 33 -13.68 -1.95 -10.68
N GLY A 34 -13.73 -2.64 -9.53
CA GLY A 34 -12.62 -2.68 -8.58
C GLY A 34 -11.38 -3.33 -9.20
N LEU A 35 -10.21 -2.71 -8.99
CA LEU A 35 -8.98 -3.10 -9.67
C LEU A 35 -8.12 -4.08 -8.86
N GLU A 36 -8.24 -4.07 -7.52
CA GLU A 36 -7.38 -4.88 -6.63
C GLU A 36 -7.39 -6.36 -7.00
N LYS A 37 -8.59 -6.93 -7.18
CA LYS A 37 -8.75 -8.34 -7.57
C LYS A 37 -8.15 -8.64 -8.93
N VAL A 38 -8.20 -7.69 -9.87
CA VAL A 38 -7.65 -7.87 -11.22
C VAL A 38 -6.12 -7.85 -11.15
N PHE A 39 -5.54 -6.86 -10.47
CA PHE A 39 -4.08 -6.73 -10.34
C PHE A 39 -3.47 -7.92 -9.60
N TRP A 40 -4.10 -8.38 -8.53
CA TRP A 40 -3.70 -9.61 -7.87
C TRP A 40 -3.85 -10.82 -8.82
N LYS A 41 -5.01 -11.02 -9.45
CA LYS A 41 -5.21 -12.18 -10.33
C LYS A 41 -4.17 -12.29 -11.45
N TYR A 42 -3.71 -11.17 -11.98
CA TYR A 42 -2.73 -11.15 -13.07
C TYR A 42 -1.27 -11.03 -12.60
N GLY A 43 -1.02 -11.13 -11.29
CA GLY A 43 0.33 -11.21 -10.74
C GLY A 43 1.10 -9.90 -10.79
N VAL A 44 0.42 -8.76 -10.65
CA VAL A 44 1.12 -7.47 -10.49
C VAL A 44 2.05 -7.53 -9.28
N ASP A 45 3.32 -7.17 -9.46
CA ASP A 45 4.32 -7.20 -8.39
C ASP A 45 4.37 -5.87 -7.61
N LEU A 46 4.24 -4.74 -8.31
CA LEU A 46 4.35 -3.38 -7.75
C LEU A 46 3.27 -2.45 -8.29
N GLU A 47 2.56 -1.79 -7.40
CA GLU A 47 1.51 -0.81 -7.67
C GLU A 47 1.96 0.57 -7.19
N ILE A 48 2.22 1.47 -8.13
CA ILE A 48 2.70 2.83 -7.88
C ILE A 48 1.54 3.82 -7.98
N TRP A 49 1.43 4.69 -6.97
CA TRP A 49 0.38 5.67 -6.76
C TRP A 49 0.93 7.08 -6.53
N ALA A 50 0.05 8.07 -6.62
CA ALA A 50 0.31 9.47 -6.31
C ALA A 50 -0.89 10.00 -5.52
N HIS A 51 -1.43 11.18 -5.90
CA HIS A 51 -2.56 11.89 -5.27
C HIS A 51 -2.22 12.42 -3.87
N GLU A 52 -1.90 11.54 -2.94
CA GLU A 52 -1.39 11.91 -1.62
C GLU A 52 0.01 12.53 -1.79
N HIS A 53 0.20 13.73 -1.28
CA HIS A 53 1.42 14.52 -1.40
C HIS A 53 2.51 14.07 -0.42
N THR A 54 2.71 12.76 -0.31
CA THR A 54 3.70 12.10 0.54
C THR A 54 4.42 10.97 -0.20
N PHE A 55 5.38 10.35 0.48
CA PHE A 55 5.94 9.06 0.12
C PHE A 55 5.57 8.02 1.17
N GLU A 56 4.98 6.91 0.75
CA GLU A 56 4.68 5.78 1.61
C GLU A 56 5.02 4.46 0.89
N ARG A 57 5.91 3.67 1.50
CA ARG A 57 6.14 2.27 1.10
C ARG A 57 5.32 1.36 2.00
N MET A 58 4.57 0.46 1.38
CA MET A 58 3.76 -0.53 2.11
C MET A 58 4.35 -1.93 1.98
N PHE A 59 4.04 -2.77 2.96
CA PHE A 59 4.22 -4.21 2.86
C PHE A 59 3.29 -4.83 1.79
N PRO A 60 3.58 -6.05 1.31
CA PRO A 60 2.68 -6.77 0.42
C PRO A 60 1.26 -6.84 0.99
N LEU A 61 0.27 -6.44 0.21
CA LEU A 61 -1.09 -6.24 0.69
C LEU A 61 -2.09 -6.70 -0.35
N TYR A 62 -3.09 -7.45 0.11
CA TYR A 62 -4.26 -7.77 -0.70
C TYR A 62 -5.46 -7.96 0.20
N ASN A 63 -6.59 -7.35 -0.17
CA ASN A 63 -7.86 -7.41 0.54
C ASN A 63 -7.70 -7.11 2.04
N ARG A 64 -7.05 -5.99 2.36
CA ARG A 64 -6.74 -5.52 3.72
C ARG A 64 -5.98 -6.53 4.58
N THR A 65 -5.31 -7.49 3.97
CA THR A 65 -4.46 -8.46 4.66
C THR A 65 -3.02 -8.20 4.30
N VAL A 66 -2.21 -7.89 5.30
CA VAL A 66 -0.77 -7.66 5.15
C VAL A 66 -0.05 -9.00 5.16
N TYR A 67 0.85 -9.19 4.21
CA TYR A 67 1.62 -10.41 4.05
C TYR A 67 3.13 -10.16 4.16
N ASN A 68 3.85 -11.22 4.47
CA ASN A 68 5.30 -11.26 4.41
C ASN A 68 5.74 -12.09 3.19
N GLY A 69 6.94 -11.84 2.69
CA GLY A 69 7.57 -12.69 1.67
C GLY A 69 8.20 -13.94 2.30
N THR A 70 8.96 -14.68 1.50
CA THR A 70 9.55 -15.96 1.91
C THR A 70 10.74 -15.78 2.86
N GLU A 71 11.69 -14.91 2.50
CA GLU A 71 12.88 -14.61 3.31
C GLU A 71 12.80 -13.23 3.97
N SER A 72 12.20 -12.27 3.27
CA SER A 72 11.93 -10.92 3.76
C SER A 72 10.63 -10.41 3.12
N PRO A 73 10.06 -9.28 3.58
CA PRO A 73 8.77 -8.82 3.08
C PRO A 73 8.68 -8.63 1.58
N TYR A 74 9.80 -8.37 0.91
CA TYR A 74 9.85 -8.07 -0.53
C TYR A 74 10.51 -9.17 -1.37
N VAL A 75 10.75 -10.36 -0.80
CA VAL A 75 11.26 -11.54 -1.53
C VAL A 75 10.14 -12.54 -1.75
N ASP A 76 9.84 -12.83 -3.01
CA ASP A 76 8.68 -13.60 -3.47
C ASP A 76 7.39 -13.23 -2.73
N PRO A 77 7.03 -11.93 -2.69
CA PRO A 77 5.84 -11.51 -1.96
C PRO A 77 4.61 -12.18 -2.59
N PRO A 78 3.64 -12.58 -1.76
CA PRO A 78 2.48 -13.33 -2.21
C PRO A 78 1.28 -12.44 -2.53
N ALA A 79 1.48 -11.12 -2.48
CA ALA A 79 0.56 -10.07 -2.86
C ALA A 79 1.37 -8.91 -3.48
N PRO A 80 0.73 -8.02 -4.27
CA PRO A 80 1.37 -6.81 -4.78
C PRO A 80 1.92 -5.93 -3.65
N VAL A 81 3.00 -5.22 -3.93
CA VAL A 81 3.55 -4.16 -3.08
C VAL A 81 2.98 -2.83 -3.54
N HIS A 82 2.58 -1.95 -2.61
CA HIS A 82 2.06 -0.63 -2.92
C HIS A 82 3.07 0.45 -2.53
N VAL A 83 3.23 1.47 -3.38
CA VAL A 83 4.04 2.65 -3.10
C VAL A 83 3.28 3.90 -3.51
N VAL A 84 3.11 4.83 -2.57
CA VAL A 84 2.68 6.21 -2.83
C VAL A 84 3.93 7.06 -3.02
N THR A 85 3.98 7.84 -4.11
CA THR A 85 5.08 8.75 -4.43
C THR A 85 4.53 10.04 -5.05
N GLY A 86 3.65 10.72 -4.31
CA GLY A 86 2.97 11.93 -4.78
C GLY A 86 3.60 13.25 -4.33
N SER A 87 4.65 13.24 -3.49
CA SER A 87 5.31 14.44 -2.96
C SER A 87 6.30 15.12 -3.92
N ALA A 88 5.98 15.26 -5.21
CA ALA A 88 6.91 15.83 -6.20
C ALA A 88 7.03 17.37 -6.15
N GLY A 89 6.11 18.08 -5.46
CA GLY A 89 6.16 19.55 -5.33
C GLY A 89 4.85 20.29 -5.64
N CYS A 90 3.70 19.73 -5.27
CA CYS A 90 2.39 20.36 -5.50
C CYS A 90 2.25 21.69 -4.74
N GLN A 91 1.38 22.58 -5.22
CA GLN A 91 1.17 23.91 -4.60
C GLN A 91 0.43 23.83 -3.26
N GLU A 92 -0.30 22.74 -3.01
CA GLU A 92 -1.08 22.47 -1.81
C GLU A 92 -0.21 22.07 -0.61
N ASN A 93 1.10 21.94 -0.79
CA ASN A 93 2.08 21.39 0.15
C ASN A 93 1.98 19.88 0.34
N THR A 94 2.82 19.32 1.22
CA THR A 94 2.80 17.88 1.57
C THR A 94 1.76 17.57 2.63
N ASP A 95 1.22 16.35 2.59
CA ASP A 95 0.24 15.90 3.57
C ASP A 95 0.90 15.40 4.85
N THR A 96 0.09 15.32 5.90
CA THR A 96 0.46 14.74 7.19
C THR A 96 -0.08 13.34 7.32
N PHE A 97 0.69 12.44 7.92
CA PHE A 97 0.21 11.10 8.23
C PHE A 97 -0.58 11.02 9.52
N ILE A 98 -1.41 9.98 9.64
CA ILE A 98 -1.97 9.59 10.94
C ILE A 98 -0.87 9.25 11.95
N GLU A 99 -1.14 9.50 13.22
CA GLU A 99 -0.17 9.28 14.31
C GLU A 99 0.27 7.82 14.40
N HIS A 100 -0.68 6.88 14.37
CA HIS A 100 -0.41 5.45 14.47
C HIS A 100 -0.55 4.78 13.10
N PRO A 101 0.55 4.42 12.43
CA PRO A 101 0.49 3.82 11.12
C PRO A 101 -0.25 2.49 11.15
N PRO A 102 -1.01 2.18 10.09
CA PRO A 102 -1.62 0.87 9.93
C PRO A 102 -0.56 -0.21 9.71
N PRO A 103 -0.88 -1.50 9.88
CA PRO A 103 0.10 -2.58 9.79
C PRO A 103 0.70 -2.74 8.38
N TRP A 104 0.08 -2.17 7.35
CA TRP A 104 0.60 -2.18 5.98
C TRP A 104 1.69 -1.13 5.75
N SER A 105 1.75 -0.05 6.53
CA SER A 105 2.71 1.04 6.35
C SER A 105 4.11 0.61 6.82
N ALA A 106 5.06 0.50 5.91
CA ALA A 106 6.43 0.10 6.21
C ALA A 106 7.39 1.30 6.38
N PHE A 107 7.22 2.35 5.57
CA PHE A 107 7.99 3.60 5.67
C PHE A 107 7.15 4.78 5.18
N ARG A 108 7.32 5.94 5.81
CA ARG A 108 6.56 7.17 5.53
C ARG A 108 7.50 8.39 5.50
N SER A 109 7.32 9.30 4.54
CA SER A 109 8.01 10.58 4.48
C SER A 109 7.10 11.66 3.88
N SER A 110 6.95 12.77 4.60
CA SER A 110 6.27 13.98 4.10
C SER A 110 7.26 14.98 3.46
N ASN A 111 8.48 14.55 3.13
CA ASN A 111 9.43 15.40 2.42
C ASN A 111 9.11 15.40 0.93
N TYR A 112 9.33 16.54 0.28
CA TYR A 112 9.33 16.59 -1.17
C TYR A 112 10.43 15.70 -1.73
N GLY A 113 10.12 14.97 -2.79
CA GLY A 113 11.03 14.01 -3.38
C GLY A 113 10.50 13.36 -4.63
N PHE A 114 11.29 12.44 -5.16
CA PHE A 114 10.93 11.64 -6.32
C PHE A 114 11.51 10.25 -6.17
N SER A 115 10.82 9.27 -6.77
CA SER A 115 11.29 7.90 -6.76
C SER A 115 12.09 7.55 -8.01
N ARG A 116 13.03 6.63 -7.87
CA ARG A 116 13.75 5.99 -8.97
C ARG A 116 13.52 4.49 -8.89
N MET A 117 13.19 3.89 -10.03
CA MET A 117 13.00 2.45 -10.16
C MET A 117 13.95 1.92 -11.23
N GLN A 118 14.74 0.91 -10.86
CA GLN A 118 15.66 0.24 -11.77
C GLN A 118 15.35 -1.25 -11.82
N ILE A 119 15.01 -1.73 -13.01
CA ILE A 119 14.84 -3.17 -13.27
C ILE A 119 16.23 -3.71 -13.63
N PHE A 120 16.81 -4.52 -12.74
CA PHE A 120 18.15 -5.07 -12.92
C PHE A 120 18.15 -6.31 -13.80
N ASN A 121 17.13 -7.15 -13.66
CA ASN A 121 16.94 -8.36 -14.46
C ASN A 121 15.48 -8.84 -14.33
N ALA A 122 15.18 -10.03 -14.85
CA ALA A 122 13.83 -10.61 -14.82
C ALA A 122 13.29 -10.92 -13.42
N THR A 123 14.12 -10.91 -12.37
CA THR A 123 13.72 -11.25 -10.99
C THR A 123 13.96 -10.13 -9.99
N HIS A 124 14.78 -9.11 -10.30
CA HIS A 124 15.19 -8.07 -9.35
C HIS A 124 14.82 -6.68 -9.86
N LEU A 125 14.05 -5.98 -9.04
CA LEU A 125 13.74 -4.56 -9.17
C LEU A 125 14.24 -3.84 -7.92
N TYR A 126 14.95 -2.73 -8.10
CA TYR A 126 15.32 -1.82 -7.04
C TYR A 126 14.47 -0.57 -7.13
N PHE A 127 13.97 -0.11 -5.99
CA PHE A 127 13.17 1.10 -5.89
C PHE A 127 13.72 1.95 -4.75
N GLU A 128 13.81 3.26 -4.97
CA GLU A 128 14.27 4.19 -3.95
C GLU A 128 13.55 5.54 -4.04
N GLN A 129 13.41 6.19 -2.89
CA GLN A 129 12.89 7.55 -2.75
C GLN A 129 14.04 8.50 -2.41
N THR A 130 14.17 9.58 -3.18
CA THR A 130 15.15 10.65 -2.93
C THR A 130 14.45 11.91 -2.47
N SER A 131 14.88 12.49 -1.35
CA SER A 131 14.45 13.82 -0.93
C SER A 131 15.02 14.87 -1.87
N ALA A 132 14.15 15.72 -2.43
CA ALA A 132 14.55 16.80 -3.34
C ALA A 132 15.39 17.87 -2.63
N ALA A 133 15.07 18.19 -1.37
CA ALA A 133 15.78 19.21 -0.60
C ALA A 133 17.15 18.74 -0.10
N LYS A 134 17.26 17.46 0.29
CA LYS A 134 18.50 16.91 0.86
C LYS A 134 19.41 16.27 -0.18
N ASN A 135 18.86 15.91 -1.35
CA ASN A 135 19.52 15.08 -2.36
C ASN A 135 20.06 13.74 -1.79
N LEU A 136 19.30 13.16 -0.86
CA LEU A 136 19.63 11.91 -0.18
C LEU A 136 18.50 10.89 -0.37
N THR A 137 18.87 9.63 -0.54
CA THR A 137 17.92 8.50 -0.50
C THR A 137 17.38 8.37 0.92
N GLU A 138 16.06 8.51 1.08
CA GLU A 138 15.38 8.40 2.37
C GLU A 138 14.92 6.98 2.66
N ASP A 139 14.58 6.24 1.61
CA ASP A 139 14.16 4.85 1.68
C ASP A 139 14.50 4.13 0.38
N SER A 140 14.79 2.83 0.49
CA SER A 140 14.96 1.97 -0.68
C SER A 140 14.68 0.52 -0.33
N PHE A 141 14.30 -0.25 -1.36
CA PHE A 141 14.08 -1.68 -1.23
C PHE A 141 14.33 -2.41 -2.53
N TRP A 142 14.66 -3.69 -2.39
CA TRP A 142 14.62 -4.65 -3.47
C TRP A 142 13.28 -5.37 -3.47
N LEU A 143 12.64 -5.43 -4.62
CA LEU A 143 11.53 -6.33 -4.89
C LEU A 143 12.07 -7.49 -5.72
N ILE A 144 12.07 -8.67 -5.12
CA ILE A 144 12.64 -9.88 -5.72
C ILE A 144 11.51 -10.86 -6.00
N LYS A 145 11.34 -11.24 -7.27
CA LYS A 145 10.41 -12.26 -7.71
C LYS A 145 11.17 -13.34 -8.46
N ASN A 146 11.56 -14.40 -7.76
CA ASN A 146 12.34 -15.50 -8.33
C ASN A 146 11.59 -16.20 -9.48
N LYS A 147 10.26 -16.25 -9.36
CA LYS A 147 9.38 -16.74 -10.43
C LYS A 147 8.11 -15.89 -10.53
N HIS A 148 8.06 -15.02 -11.53
CA HIS A 148 6.87 -14.25 -11.84
C HIS A 148 5.77 -15.16 -12.41
N LYS A 149 4.57 -15.09 -11.82
CA LYS A 149 3.37 -15.82 -12.23
C LYS A 149 2.12 -15.16 -11.65
N PRO A 150 0.95 -15.35 -12.28
CA PRO A 150 -0.34 -15.02 -11.67
C PRO A 150 -0.49 -15.60 -10.27
N TYR A 151 -1.09 -14.85 -9.34
CA TYR A 151 -1.48 -15.39 -8.04
C TYR A 151 -2.67 -16.35 -8.20
N SER A 152 -2.64 -17.49 -7.51
CA SER A 152 -3.67 -18.53 -7.61
C SER A 152 -4.54 -18.62 -6.35
N ALA A 153 -5.70 -19.26 -6.47
CA ALA A 153 -6.58 -19.50 -5.32
C ALA A 153 -5.90 -20.35 -4.23
N GLU A 154 -4.96 -21.21 -4.62
CA GLU A 154 -4.10 -21.95 -3.69
C GLU A 154 -3.19 -20.99 -2.91
N ASN A 155 -2.58 -20.00 -3.57
CA ASN A 155 -1.82 -18.96 -2.87
C ASN A 155 -2.69 -18.25 -1.84
N LEU A 156 -3.93 -17.87 -2.21
CA LEU A 156 -4.85 -17.22 -1.27
C LEU A 156 -5.14 -18.08 -0.03
N LYS A 157 -5.35 -19.40 -0.21
CA LYS A 157 -5.64 -20.32 0.90
C LYS A 157 -4.48 -20.48 1.86
N GLU A 158 -3.25 -20.54 1.35
CA GLU A 158 -2.05 -20.60 2.17
C GLU A 158 -1.85 -19.29 2.94
N LEU A 159 -2.08 -18.16 2.26
CA LEU A 159 -1.90 -16.83 2.82
C LEU A 159 -2.89 -16.45 3.91
N ASN A 160 -4.15 -16.90 3.79
CA ASN A 160 -5.17 -16.67 4.82
C ASN A 160 -4.80 -17.27 6.19
N ARG A 161 -3.76 -18.11 6.28
CA ARG A 161 -3.25 -18.64 7.55
C ARG A 161 -2.18 -17.77 8.23
N TYR A 162 -1.52 -16.89 7.47
CA TYR A 162 -0.31 -16.19 7.94
C TYR A 162 -0.34 -14.67 7.73
N GLY A 163 -1.37 -14.14 7.08
CA GLY A 163 -1.56 -12.70 6.90
C GLY A 163 -2.16 -12.00 8.12
N THR A 164 -1.82 -10.72 8.29
CA THR A 164 -2.43 -9.85 9.30
C THR A 164 -3.59 -9.11 8.67
N TYR A 165 -4.81 -9.56 8.92
CA TYR A 165 -6.02 -8.88 8.46
C TYR A 165 -6.25 -7.60 9.27
N VAL A 166 -6.56 -6.51 8.57
CA VAL A 166 -6.83 -5.21 9.17
C VAL A 166 -8.34 -4.91 9.09
N PRO A 167 -9.08 -5.08 10.20
CA PRO A 167 -10.53 -4.98 10.20
C PRO A 167 -11.03 -3.54 10.02
N TYR A 168 -12.34 -3.39 9.87
CA TYR A 168 -13.01 -2.10 9.68
C TYR A 168 -12.86 -1.17 10.87
N ASP A 169 -12.98 -1.73 12.07
CA ASP A 169 -12.80 -1.04 13.33
C ASP A 169 -11.32 -0.93 13.75
N TYR A 170 -10.38 -1.19 12.83
CA TYR A 170 -8.97 -1.00 13.12
C TYR A 170 -8.72 0.48 13.49
N CYS A 171 -8.23 0.65 14.71
CA CYS A 171 -8.08 1.95 15.33
C CYS A 171 -6.82 2.65 14.83
N HIS A 172 -6.98 3.48 13.79
CA HIS A 172 -5.91 4.29 13.21
C HIS A 172 -5.62 5.59 14.00
N HIS A 173 -6.62 6.11 14.73
CA HIS A 173 -6.51 7.30 15.57
C HIS A 173 -7.65 7.34 16.61
N PRO A 174 -7.41 7.70 17.90
CA PRO A 174 -8.42 7.64 18.96
C PRO A 174 -9.75 8.34 18.66
N SER A 175 -9.75 9.43 17.88
CA SER A 175 -10.98 10.13 17.47
C SER A 175 -11.91 9.31 16.56
N HIS A 176 -11.40 8.25 15.92
CA HIS A 176 -12.15 7.37 15.02
C HIS A 176 -12.51 6.02 15.68
N CYS A 177 -12.05 5.77 16.91
CA CYS A 177 -12.19 4.49 17.60
C CYS A 177 -13.42 4.41 18.51
N GLY A 178 -14.42 5.27 18.28
CA GLY A 178 -15.48 5.60 19.23
C GLY A 178 -16.91 5.27 18.79
N HIS A 179 -17.16 4.24 17.99
CA HIS A 179 -18.52 3.70 17.77
C HIS A 179 -18.58 2.16 17.77
N VAL A 180 -17.72 1.51 18.56
CA VAL A 180 -17.96 0.11 18.93
C VAL A 180 -19.10 0.10 19.95
N ASN A 181 -20.31 -0.20 19.48
CA ASN A 181 -21.45 -0.51 20.35
C ASN A 181 -21.02 -1.64 21.31
N ARG A 182 -20.74 -1.27 22.56
CA ARG A 182 -20.77 -2.21 23.68
C ARG A 182 -22.22 -2.63 23.88
N GLY A 183 -22.67 -3.67 23.17
CA GLY A 183 -24.05 -4.13 23.30
C GLY A 183 -24.42 -5.33 22.45
N SER A 184 -23.94 -6.52 22.83
CA SER A 184 -24.71 -7.78 22.77
C SER A 184 -23.92 -8.88 23.49
N GLN A 185 -24.18 -9.02 24.80
CA GLN A 185 -24.18 -10.32 25.46
C GLN A 185 -25.50 -11.01 25.13
#